data_AF-A0A0H4BVG9-F1
#
_entry.id   AF-A0A0H4BVG9-F1
#
_cell.length_a   1.000
_cell.length_b   1.000
_cell.length_c   1.000
_cell.angle_alpha   90.00
_cell.angle_beta   90.00
_cell.angle_gamma   90.00
#
_symmetry.space_group_name_H-M   'P 1'
#
loop_
_entity.id
_entity.type
_entity.pdbx_description
1 polymer ?
#
loop_
_entity_poly.entity_id
_entity_poly.type
_entity_poly.pdbx_seq_one_letter_code
_entity_poly.pdbx_strand_id
1 'polypeptide(L)' 'MSSPSPARSSLVDLPSESGQERPLADAGRYFAEDITEPFVLDEDGHLPVPTGPGIGTAPLPDALRRCTRERRDLYTA' A
#
# COMPACT_ATOMS: atom_id res chain seq x y z
N MET A 1 15.14 40.18 7.11
CA MET A 1 13.78 40.24 6.53
C MET A 1 13.49 38.86 5.96
N SER A 2 12.67 38.09 6.69
CA SER A 2 12.42 36.67 6.43
C SER A 2 11.13 36.54 5.62
N SER A 3 11.18 35.89 4.46
CA SER A 3 9.97 35.47 3.73
C SER A 3 9.61 34.05 4.16
N PRO A 4 8.39 33.76 4.64
CA PRO A 4 7.95 32.39 4.82
C PRO A 4 7.38 31.84 3.51
N SER A 5 7.83 30.65 3.12
CA SER A 5 7.28 29.83 2.03
C SER A 5 5.92 29.26 2.44
N PRO A 6 4.87 29.27 1.60
CA PRO A 6 3.61 28.65 1.96
C PRO A 6 3.72 27.12 1.90
N ALA A 7 3.45 26.47 3.04
CA ALA A 7 3.30 25.03 3.14
C ALA A 7 2.13 24.57 2.26
N ARG A 8 2.40 23.71 1.28
CA ARG A 8 1.38 23.04 0.47
C ARG A 8 0.87 21.83 1.25
N SER A 9 0.01 22.07 2.23
CA SER A 9 -0.75 21.01 2.92
C SER A 9 -2.02 20.73 2.11
N SER A 10 -1.94 19.76 1.19
CA SER A 10 -3.14 19.16 0.62
C SER A 10 -3.67 18.13 1.62
N LEU A 11 -4.43 18.63 2.59
CA LEU A 11 -5.28 17.81 3.44
C LEU A 11 -6.36 17.20 2.53
N VAL A 12 -6.22 15.91 2.22
CA VAL A 12 -7.30 15.11 1.65
C VAL A 12 -8.41 15.06 2.71
N ASP A 13 -9.57 15.61 2.37
CA ASP A 13 -10.78 15.52 3.19
C ASP A 13 -11.23 14.05 3.16
N LEU A 14 -10.81 13.29 4.18
CA LEU A 14 -11.26 11.92 4.36
C LEU A 14 -12.66 11.99 4.98
N PRO A 15 -13.68 11.33 4.38
CA PRO A 15 -15.01 11.31 4.95
C PRO A 15 -14.94 10.76 6.39
N SER A 16 -15.76 11.31 7.27
CA SER A 16 -15.91 10.88 8.66
C SER A 16 -16.31 9.40 8.70
N GLU A 17 -15.34 8.52 8.88
CA GLU A 17 -15.55 7.07 8.94
C GLU A 17 -16.33 6.74 10.22
N SER A 18 -17.58 6.32 10.04
CA SER A 18 -18.39 5.70 11.07
C SER A 18 -17.70 4.41 11.56
N GLY A 19 -16.99 4.50 12.69
CA GLY A 19 -16.86 3.44 13.70
C GLY A 19 -16.47 2.01 13.27
N GLN A 20 -15.84 1.79 12.12
CA GLN A 20 -15.26 0.50 11.76
C GLN A 20 -13.75 0.64 11.80
N GLU A 21 -13.14 0.10 12.86
CA GLU A 21 -11.71 0.03 12.99
C GLU A 21 -11.16 -0.88 11.89
N ARG A 22 -10.78 -0.28 10.74
CA ARG A 22 -10.09 -0.95 9.62
C ARG A 22 -9.12 -1.95 10.22
N PRO A 23 -9.15 -3.25 9.97
CA PRO A 23 -8.40 -4.17 10.83
C PRO A 23 -6.88 -4.15 10.53
N LEU A 24 -6.02 -4.42 11.54
CA LEU A 24 -4.55 -4.20 11.47
C LEU A 24 -3.82 -4.93 10.34
N ALA A 25 -4.40 -6.02 9.84
CA ALA A 25 -3.74 -6.92 8.90
C ALA A 25 -4.14 -6.70 7.42
N ASP A 26 -5.04 -5.76 7.13
CA ASP A 26 -5.31 -5.32 5.75
C ASP A 26 -4.24 -4.31 5.31
N ALA A 27 -3.72 -4.44 4.08
CA ALA A 27 -2.76 -3.50 3.50
C ALA A 27 -3.21 -2.03 3.58
N GLY A 28 -4.53 -1.79 3.55
CA GLY A 28 -5.16 -0.48 3.68
C GLY A 28 -4.88 0.25 5.02
N ARG A 29 -4.36 -0.44 6.04
CA ARG A 29 -3.86 0.20 7.27
C ARG A 29 -2.62 1.06 7.01
N TYR A 30 -1.77 0.64 6.09
CA TYR A 30 -0.43 1.21 5.90
C TYR A 30 -0.30 1.93 4.56
N PHE A 31 -0.96 1.43 3.52
CA PHE A 31 -0.82 1.92 2.16
C PHE A 31 -2.19 2.31 1.59
N ALA A 32 -2.24 3.44 0.89
CA ALA A 32 -3.43 3.82 0.12
C ALA A 32 -3.67 2.86 -1.06
N GLU A 33 -2.61 2.27 -1.60
CA GLU A 33 -2.64 1.26 -2.67
C GLU A 33 -1.47 0.29 -2.47
N ASP A 34 -1.73 -1.02 -2.53
CA ASP A 34 -0.71 -2.07 -2.50
C ASP A 34 -0.12 -2.29 -3.91
N ILE A 35 1.11 -2.82 -3.98
CA ILE A 35 1.74 -3.25 -5.23
C ILE A 35 1.42 -4.71 -5.60
N THR A 36 0.67 -5.43 -4.78
CA THR A 36 0.17 -6.80 -5.02
C THR A 36 -1.36 -6.82 -5.08
N GLU A 37 -1.97 -7.96 -5.42
CA GLU A 37 -3.42 -8.10 -5.22
C GLU A 37 -3.76 -7.91 -3.73
N PRO A 38 -4.66 -6.97 -3.38
CA PRO A 38 -5.00 -6.73 -1.98
C PRO A 38 -5.59 -7.97 -1.30
N PHE A 39 -5.13 -8.25 -0.09
CA PHE A 39 -5.73 -9.25 0.79
C PHE A 39 -6.65 -8.53 1.77
N VAL A 40 -7.90 -8.97 1.83
CA VAL A 40 -8.87 -8.51 2.82
C VAL A 40 -9.00 -9.56 3.91
N LEU A 41 -9.31 -9.12 5.13
CA LEU A 41 -9.64 -10.05 6.19
C LEU A 41 -10.99 -10.72 5.91
N ASP A 42 -11.09 -11.97 6.33
CA ASP A 42 -12.37 -12.64 6.38
C ASP A 42 -13.30 -12.05 7.45
N GLU A 43 -14.51 -12.59 7.53
CA GLU A 43 -15.55 -12.15 8.46
C GLU A 43 -15.12 -12.26 9.93
N ASP A 44 -14.17 -13.15 10.23
CA ASP A 44 -13.62 -13.39 11.57
C ASP A 44 -12.35 -12.56 11.84
N GLY A 45 -11.90 -11.74 10.90
CA GLY A 45 -10.72 -10.89 11.03
C GLY A 45 -9.39 -11.61 10.78
N HIS A 46 -9.38 -12.70 10.03
CA HIS A 46 -8.17 -13.45 9.70
C HIS A 46 -7.72 -13.19 8.26
N LEU A 47 -6.41 -13.30 8.04
CA LEU A 47 -5.81 -13.23 6.71
C LEU A 47 -5.77 -14.64 6.11
N PRO A 48 -6.38 -14.88 4.93
CA PRO A 48 -6.29 -16.17 4.28
C PRO A 48 -4.85 -16.46 3.85
N VAL A 49 -4.37 -17.69 4.12
CA VAL A 49 -3.03 -18.12 3.70
C VAL A 49 -3.01 -18.35 2.18
N PRO A 50 -2.12 -17.69 1.42
CA PRO A 50 -1.97 -17.93 -0.01
C PRO A 50 -1.58 -19.39 -0.31
N THR A 51 -2.25 -20.00 -1.29
CA THR A 51 -2.03 -21.41 -1.68
C THR A 51 -1.18 -21.57 -2.94
N GLY A 52 -0.85 -20.45 -3.60
CA GLY A 52 0.02 -20.44 -4.77
C GLY A 52 1.47 -20.77 -4.43
N PRO A 53 2.29 -21.10 -5.43
CA PRO A 53 3.71 -21.40 -5.24
C PRO A 53 4.50 -20.19 -4.69
N GLY A 54 5.61 -20.48 -4.00
CA GLY A 54 6.47 -19.45 -3.43
C GLY A 54 5.77 -18.68 -2.30
N ILE A 55 5.77 -17.35 -2.39
CA ILE A 55 5.04 -16.49 -1.44
C ILE A 55 3.53 -16.37 -1.76
N GLY A 56 3.07 -16.98 -2.86
CA GLY A 56 1.65 -17.04 -3.21
C GLY A 56 1.04 -15.77 -3.82
N THR A 57 1.83 -14.74 -4.11
CA THR A 57 1.44 -13.54 -4.87
C THR A 57 2.61 -13.04 -5.73
N ALA A 58 2.33 -12.12 -6.65
CA ALA A 58 3.32 -11.44 -7.48
C ALA A 58 3.05 -9.93 -7.51
N PRO A 59 4.08 -9.08 -7.68
CA PRO A 59 3.86 -7.65 -7.87
C PRO A 59 3.05 -7.35 -9.13
N LEU A 60 2.02 -6.51 -8.99
CA LEU A 60 1.27 -5.89 -10.08
C LEU A 60 2.23 -4.95 -10.86
N PRO A 61 2.54 -5.25 -12.13
CA PRO A 61 3.61 -4.55 -12.84
C PRO A 61 3.42 -3.04 -12.93
N ASP A 62 2.18 -2.56 -13.11
CA ASP A 62 1.89 -1.12 -13.19
C ASP A 62 2.00 -0.42 -11.85
N ALA A 63 1.49 -1.02 -10.77
CA ALA A 63 1.61 -0.45 -9.43
C ALA A 63 3.08 -0.38 -9.00
N LEU A 64 3.83 -1.46 -9.22
CA LEU A 64 5.27 -1.50 -8.95
C LEU A 64 6.02 -0.43 -9.73
N ARG A 65 5.75 -0.28 -11.03
CA ARG A 65 6.38 0.75 -11.89
C ARG A 65 6.15 2.17 -11.36
N ARG A 66 4.94 2.50 -10.89
CA ARG A 66 4.62 3.84 -10.37
C ARG A 66 5.40 4.20 -9.11
N CYS A 67 5.66 3.21 -8.26
CA CYS A 67 6.29 3.42 -6.95
C CYS A 67 7.82 3.21 -6.97
N THR A 68 8.39 2.65 -8.03
CA THR A 68 9.83 2.37 -8.15
C THR A 68 10.64 3.66 -8.32
N ARG A 69 11.69 3.83 -7.51
CA ARG A 69 12.62 4.98 -7.59
C ARG A 69 13.96 4.66 -8.22
N GLU A 70 14.47 3.45 -7.97
CA GLU A 70 15.74 2.98 -8.50
C GLU A 70 15.66 1.45 -8.70
N ARG A 71 16.39 0.94 -9.70
CA ARG A 71 16.62 -0.49 -9.89
C ARG A 71 18.06 -0.68 -10.35
N ARG A 72 18.75 -1.67 -9.77
CA ARG A 72 20.12 -2.02 -10.13
C ARG A 72 20.24 -3.52 -10.32
N ASP A 73 20.72 -3.91 -11.49
CA ASP A 73 21.06 -5.30 -11.79
C ASP A 73 22.50 -5.55 -11.33
N LEU A 74 22.66 -6.51 -10.41
CA LEU A 74 23.96 -6.82 -9.79
C LEU A 74 24.71 -7.91 -10.55
N TYR A 75 23.98 -8.75 -11.28
CA TYR A 75 24.52 -9.84 -12.07
C TYR A 75 23.81 -9.83 -13.43
N THR A 76 24.58 -9.57 -14.48
CA THR A 76 24.15 -9.68 -15.87
C THR A 76 24.86 -10.88 -16.48
N ALA A 77 24.13 -11.64 -17.29
CA ALA A 77 24.67 -12.77 -18.06
C ALA A 77 25.60 -12.29 -19.18
#